data_AF-A0A1I9G3V2-F1
#
_entry.id   AF-A0A1I9G3V2-F1
#
_cell.length_a   1.000
_cell.length_b   1.000
_cell.length_c   1.000
_cell.angle_alpha   90.00
_cell.angle_beta   90.00
_cell.angle_gamma   90.00
#
_symmetry.space_group_name_H-M   'P 1'
#
loop_
_entity.id
_entity.type
_entity.pdbx_description
1 polymer ?
#
loop_
_entity_poly.entity_id
_entity_poly.type
_entity_poly.pdbx_seq_one_letter_code
_entity_poly.pdbx_strand_id
1 'polypeptide(L)'
;MFKFRRLLNVETTDRCFRSPISSSGSNSSFFPKDYFTLEQRRRGALFLHFFGLIYMFIAISVVSDEFFVPSLNVITGKLSIRNDVAGATFMAAGGSAPEFFASLFGVFITQNNVGIGTIVGSATFNILCVLAFCTFFSLETLKITWWPMLRDIFFYMLALFLLVLFFLDEEIQWHEAISLFIIYIIYGIAMSYNEQLEKNFKIILYEITQVVIFF
;
A
#
# COMPACT_ATOMS: atom_id res chain seq x y z
N MET A 1 -8.98 28.78 -1.77
CA MET A 1 -8.01 29.79 -2.25
C MET A 1 -6.99 30.08 -1.14
N PHE A 2 -5.77 29.58 -1.30
CA PHE A 2 -4.51 29.94 -0.62
C PHE A 2 -4.41 29.98 0.91
N LYS A 3 -3.95 28.86 1.49
CA LYS A 3 -3.15 28.87 2.74
C LYS A 3 -1.77 28.22 2.53
N PHE A 4 -1.21 28.42 1.33
CA PHE A 4 0.07 27.84 0.87
C PHE A 4 1.27 28.81 1.03
N ARG A 5 1.14 29.87 1.82
CA ARG A 5 2.15 30.97 1.88
C ARG A 5 2.82 31.18 3.23
N ARG A 6 2.79 30.21 4.15
CA ARG A 6 3.42 30.33 5.48
C ARG A 6 4.43 29.21 5.83
N LEU A 7 5.00 28.55 4.82
CA LEU A 7 6.09 27.58 5.01
C LEU A 7 7.38 27.95 4.25
N LEU A 8 7.41 29.12 3.61
CA LEU A 8 8.61 29.70 3.00
C LEU A 8 9.09 30.91 3.81
N ASN A 9 9.17 30.80 5.14
CA ASN A 9 10.04 31.70 5.91
C ASN A 9 11.26 30.90 6.36
N VAL A 10 12.26 30.98 5.49
CA VAL A 10 13.63 30.53 5.62
C VAL A 10 14.27 31.28 6.79
N GLU A 11 14.08 30.79 8.02
CA GLU A 11 14.77 31.33 9.21
C GLU A 11 15.11 30.28 10.28
N THR A 12 14.83 28.99 10.05
CA THR A 12 15.12 27.93 11.03
C THR A 12 16.30 27.03 10.66
N THR A 13 16.93 27.21 9.50
CA THR A 13 18.06 26.37 9.05
C THR A 13 19.37 26.66 9.80
N ASP A 14 19.52 27.83 10.45
CA ASP A 14 20.77 28.20 11.13
C ASP A 14 20.87 27.81 12.62
N ARG A 15 19.78 27.40 13.27
CA ARG A 15 19.81 27.04 14.71
C ARG A 15 20.14 25.58 15.01
N CYS A 16 20.25 24.71 14.01
CA CYS A 16 20.55 23.29 14.26
C CYS A 16 22.06 22.99 14.39
N PHE A 17 22.93 23.96 14.07
CA PHE A 17 24.40 23.76 14.10
C PHE A 17 25.07 24.25 15.40
N ARG A 18 24.31 24.69 16.41
CA ARG A 18 24.87 25.31 17.63
C ARG A 18 24.13 24.93 18.91
N SER A 19 24.23 23.66 19.31
CA SER A 19 24.05 23.30 20.72
C SER A 19 25.20 22.41 21.21
N PRO A 20 25.87 22.79 22.32
CA PRO A 20 26.90 21.98 22.93
C PRO A 20 26.28 20.77 23.61
N ILE A 21 27.06 19.68 23.66
CA ILE A 21 26.74 18.44 24.34
C ILE A 21 26.57 18.69 25.84
N SER A 22 25.35 18.54 26.36
CA SER A 22 25.11 18.35 27.80
C SER A 22 23.91 17.44 28.02
N SER A 23 24.21 16.28 28.58
CA SER A 23 23.33 15.20 29.03
C SER A 23 22.33 15.64 30.10
N SER A 24 21.03 15.37 29.89
CA SER A 24 20.06 14.81 30.87
C SER A 24 18.63 15.10 30.43
N GLY A 25 17.82 14.04 30.27
CA GLY A 25 16.40 14.14 29.91
C GLY A 25 15.98 12.97 29.02
N SER A 26 15.68 11.84 29.65
CA SER A 26 15.07 10.66 29.03
C SER A 26 13.84 11.06 28.20
N ASN A 27 13.89 10.90 26.87
CA ASN A 27 12.74 10.66 25.96
C ASN A 27 13.14 10.69 24.46
N SER A 28 14.20 10.01 24.03
CA SER A 28 14.47 9.88 22.59
C SER A 28 15.33 8.68 22.22
N SER A 29 14.69 7.54 21.98
CA SER A 29 14.98 6.63 20.85
C SER A 29 14.08 5.41 20.95
N PHE A 30 12.87 5.51 20.38
CA PHE A 30 12.00 4.35 20.09
C PHE A 30 12.59 3.40 19.04
N PHE A 31 13.76 3.75 18.49
CA PHE A 31 14.53 2.94 17.56
C PHE A 31 15.67 2.24 18.29
N PRO A 32 16.01 1.00 17.94
CA PRO A 32 17.16 0.30 18.50
C PRO A 32 18.42 1.17 18.36
N LYS A 33 19.30 1.13 19.38
CA LYS A 33 20.57 1.87 19.35
C LYS A 33 21.34 1.48 18.10
N ASP A 34 21.66 2.46 17.26
CA ASP A 34 22.47 2.27 16.05
C ASP A 34 23.79 1.58 16.44
N TYR A 35 24.12 0.47 15.76
CA TYR A 35 25.36 -0.26 15.99
C TYR A 35 26.62 0.54 15.59
N PHE A 36 26.46 1.64 14.84
CA PHE A 36 27.55 2.49 14.37
C PHE A 36 27.46 3.92 14.92
N THR A 37 28.59 4.44 15.39
CA THR A 37 28.71 5.84 15.82
C THR A 37 28.72 6.80 14.61
N LEU A 38 28.29 8.06 14.80
CA LEU A 38 28.23 9.10 13.75
C LEU A 38 29.58 9.31 13.03
N GLU A 39 30.69 9.17 13.76
CA GLU A 39 32.07 9.22 13.25
C GLU A 39 32.37 8.07 12.27
N GLN A 40 31.87 6.85 12.55
CA GLN A 40 32.02 5.67 11.67
C GLN A 40 31.11 5.75 10.43
N ARG A 41 29.89 6.29 10.55
CA ARG A 41 29.02 6.60 9.38
C ARG A 41 29.72 7.54 8.40
N ARG A 42 30.34 8.62 8.90
CA ARG A 42 31.04 9.61 8.07
C ARG A 42 32.35 9.08 7.44
N ARG A 43 32.99 8.06 8.03
CA ARG A 43 34.23 7.45 7.53
C ARG A 43 34.04 6.32 6.51
N GLY A 44 32.81 6.00 6.10
CA GLY A 44 32.55 5.04 5.02
C GLY A 44 31.39 4.09 5.26
N ALA A 45 30.84 4.00 6.48
CA ALA A 45 29.71 3.12 6.74
C ALA A 45 28.40 3.57 6.05
N LEU A 46 28.31 4.82 5.57
CA LEU A 46 27.24 5.25 4.67
C LEU A 46 27.24 4.48 3.34
N PHE A 47 28.41 4.26 2.73
CA PHE A 47 28.52 3.47 1.51
C PHE A 47 28.11 2.02 1.75
N LEU A 48 28.52 1.44 2.89
CA LEU A 48 28.12 0.09 3.26
C LEU A 48 26.59 -0.05 3.43
N HIS A 49 25.92 0.93 4.05
CA HIS A 49 24.46 0.93 4.15
C HIS A 49 23.80 1.06 2.77
N PHE A 50 24.32 1.93 1.91
CA PHE A 50 23.81 2.11 0.55
C PHE A 50 23.93 0.83 -0.28
N PHE A 51 25.10 0.18 -0.26
CA PHE A 51 25.30 -1.11 -0.91
C PHE A 51 24.42 -2.21 -0.30
N GLY A 52 24.25 -2.23 1.02
CA GLY A 52 23.36 -3.16 1.71
C GLY A 52 21.89 -3.00 1.29
N LEU A 53 21.41 -1.77 1.15
CA LEU A 53 20.05 -1.48 0.68
C LEU A 53 19.86 -1.91 -0.78
N ILE A 54 20.79 -1.61 -1.67
CA ILE A 54 20.74 -2.06 -3.08
C ILE A 54 20.76 -3.58 -3.15
N TYR A 55 21.64 -4.23 -2.39
CA TYR A 55 21.73 -5.69 -2.35
C TYR A 55 20.42 -6.32 -1.88
N MET A 56 19.82 -5.81 -0.80
CA MET A 56 18.53 -6.29 -0.30
C MET A 56 17.39 -6.06 -1.30
N PHE A 57 17.37 -4.90 -1.96
CA PHE A 57 16.38 -4.59 -2.99
C PHE A 57 16.46 -5.57 -4.16
N ILE A 58 17.66 -5.80 -4.70
CA ILE A 58 17.89 -6.77 -5.79
C ILE A 58 17.53 -8.18 -5.33
N ALA A 59 17.94 -8.59 -4.12
CA ALA A 59 17.64 -9.91 -3.59
C ALA A 59 16.14 -10.18 -3.49
N ILE A 60 15.36 -9.22 -2.97
CA ILE A 60 13.90 -9.34 -2.86
C ILE A 60 13.25 -9.35 -4.25
N SER A 61 13.75 -8.56 -5.21
CA SER A 61 13.26 -8.56 -6.59
C SER A 61 13.48 -9.93 -7.25
N VAL A 62 14.68 -10.48 -7.17
CA VAL A 62 15.01 -11.78 -7.75
C VAL A 62 14.20 -12.91 -7.09
N VAL A 63 14.06 -12.88 -5.77
CA VAL A 63 13.26 -13.88 -5.05
C VAL A 63 11.78 -13.80 -5.44
N SER A 64 11.26 -12.59 -5.65
CA SER A 64 9.87 -12.38 -6.09
C SER A 64 9.63 -12.97 -7.48
N ASP A 65 10.53 -12.72 -8.42
CA ASP A 65 10.34 -13.14 -9.82
C ASP A 65 10.62 -14.65 -10.02
N GLU A 66 11.73 -15.15 -9.46
CA GLU A 66 12.21 -16.51 -9.72
C GLU A 66 11.60 -17.57 -8.80
N PHE A 67 11.18 -17.21 -7.59
CA PHE A 67 10.67 -18.18 -6.61
C PHE A 67 9.20 -17.97 -6.28
N PHE A 68 8.77 -16.73 -6.03
CA PHE A 68 7.39 -16.46 -5.62
C PHE A 68 6.38 -16.68 -6.75
N VAL A 69 6.59 -16.13 -7.94
CA VAL A 69 5.66 -16.31 -9.08
C VAL A 69 5.51 -17.79 -9.50
N PRO A 70 6.59 -18.58 -9.66
CA PRO A 70 6.45 -20.01 -10.00
C PRO A 70 5.78 -20.82 -8.89
N SER A 71 6.06 -20.52 -7.62
CA SER A 71 5.41 -21.19 -6.49
C SER A 71 3.90 -20.94 -6.48
N LEU A 72 3.47 -19.71 -6.77
CA LEU A 72 2.05 -19.39 -6.92
C LEU A 72 1.41 -20.19 -8.06
N ASN A 73 2.06 -20.28 -9.23
CA ASN A 73 1.54 -21.05 -10.36
C ASN A 73 1.35 -22.54 -10.03
N VAL A 74 2.24 -23.14 -9.23
CA VAL A 74 2.10 -24.54 -8.78
C VAL A 74 0.90 -24.67 -7.83
N ILE A 75 0.75 -23.75 -6.87
CA ILE A 75 -0.36 -23.77 -5.90
C ILE A 75 -1.71 -23.61 -6.63
N THR A 76 -1.81 -22.66 -7.55
CA THR A 76 -3.05 -22.37 -8.28
C THR A 76 -3.41 -23.49 -9.24
N GLY A 77 -2.41 -24.14 -9.86
CA GLY A 77 -2.59 -25.35 -10.64
C GLY A 77 -3.08 -26.54 -9.81
N LYS A 78 -2.68 -26.66 -8.53
CA LYS A 78 -3.18 -27.70 -7.62
C LYS A 78 -4.59 -27.41 -7.08
N LEU A 79 -4.91 -26.14 -6.86
CA LEU A 79 -6.23 -25.70 -6.38
C LEU A 79 -7.27 -25.57 -7.50
N SER A 80 -6.91 -25.81 -8.77
CA SER A 80 -7.78 -25.62 -9.94
C SER A 80 -8.42 -24.22 -10.02
N ILE A 81 -7.71 -23.20 -9.54
CA ILE A 81 -8.14 -21.79 -9.63
C ILE A 81 -7.68 -21.23 -10.98
N ARG A 82 -8.56 -20.46 -11.64
CA ARG A 82 -8.19 -19.78 -12.89
C ARG A 82 -7.06 -18.77 -12.65
N ASN A 83 -6.09 -18.75 -13.55
CA ASN A 83 -4.91 -17.89 -13.48
C ASN A 83 -5.25 -16.39 -13.28
N ASP A 84 -6.35 -15.91 -13.88
CA ASP A 84 -6.78 -14.52 -13.76
C ASP A 84 -7.19 -14.16 -12.32
N VAL A 85 -7.88 -15.08 -11.63
CA VAL A 85 -8.30 -14.89 -10.23
C VAL A 85 -7.10 -15.08 -9.30
N ALA A 86 -6.24 -16.06 -9.62
CA ALA A 86 -5.02 -16.31 -8.89
C ALA A 86 -4.05 -15.12 -8.88
N GLY A 87 -3.81 -14.51 -10.05
CA GLY A 87 -2.99 -13.31 -10.16
C GLY A 87 -3.60 -12.15 -9.40
N ALA A 88 -4.90 -11.94 -9.54
CA ALA A 88 -5.55 -10.80 -8.89
C ALA A 88 -5.70 -10.94 -7.37
N THR A 89 -5.59 -12.14 -6.80
CA THR A 89 -5.67 -12.36 -5.35
C THR A 89 -4.32 -12.72 -4.73
N PHE A 90 -3.68 -13.81 -5.15
CA PHE A 90 -2.47 -14.31 -4.48
C PHE A 90 -1.22 -13.50 -4.82
N MET A 91 -1.06 -13.09 -6.09
CA MET A 91 0.07 -12.28 -6.50
C MET A 91 -0.04 -10.87 -5.91
N ALA A 92 -1.24 -10.28 -5.93
CA ALA A 92 -1.52 -9.01 -5.27
C ALA A 92 -1.28 -9.08 -3.74
N ALA A 93 -1.80 -10.11 -3.06
CA ALA A 93 -1.61 -10.27 -1.62
C ALA A 93 -0.14 -10.48 -1.23
N GLY A 94 0.61 -11.29 -1.98
CA GLY A 94 2.02 -11.51 -1.67
C GLY A 94 2.91 -10.30 -1.97
N GLY A 95 2.59 -9.50 -2.99
CA GLY A 95 3.27 -8.23 -3.26
C GLY A 95 3.10 -7.21 -2.13
N SER A 96 1.91 -7.15 -1.52
CA SER A 96 1.61 -6.22 -0.42
C SER A 96 1.93 -6.76 0.98
N ALA A 97 2.27 -8.04 1.12
CA ALA A 97 2.57 -8.64 2.42
C ALA A 97 3.79 -7.98 3.12
N PRO A 98 4.93 -7.72 2.46
CA PRO A 98 6.07 -7.03 3.09
C PRO A 98 5.71 -5.62 3.56
N GLU A 99 4.92 -4.90 2.78
CA GLU A 99 4.45 -3.54 3.09
C GLU A 99 3.52 -3.56 4.32
N PHE A 100 2.60 -4.53 4.36
CA PHE A 100 1.74 -4.78 5.52
C PHE A 100 2.54 -5.06 6.78
N PHE A 101 3.53 -5.95 6.73
CA PHE A 101 4.36 -6.24 7.91
C PHE A 101 5.20 -5.04 8.33
N ALA A 102 5.82 -4.32 7.39
CA ALA A 102 6.61 -3.13 7.71
C ALA A 102 5.76 -2.05 8.41
N SER A 103 4.54 -1.83 7.92
CA SER A 103 3.60 -0.88 8.53
C SER A 103 3.04 -1.36 9.88
N LEU A 104 2.78 -2.66 10.03
CA LEU A 104 2.37 -3.28 11.29
C LEU A 104 3.44 -3.05 12.37
N PHE A 105 4.70 -3.36 12.07
CA PHE A 105 5.82 -3.09 12.98
C PHE A 105 5.95 -1.58 13.25
N GLY A 106 5.78 -0.74 12.23
CA GLY A 106 5.78 0.71 12.37
C GLY A 106 4.76 1.21 13.39
N VAL A 107 3.51 0.74 13.32
CA VAL A 107 2.43 1.12 14.26
C VAL A 107 2.73 0.64 15.67
N PHE A 108 3.14 -0.63 15.84
CA PHE A 108 3.42 -1.19 17.18
C PHE A 108 4.62 -0.55 17.87
N ILE A 109 5.65 -0.16 17.10
CA ILE A 109 6.89 0.42 17.62
C ILE A 109 6.73 1.92 17.87
N THR A 110 6.11 2.65 16.94
CA THR A 110 6.07 4.14 17.03
C THR A 110 4.93 4.68 17.88
N GLN A 111 3.93 3.87 18.27
CA GLN A 111 2.84 4.22 19.21
C GLN A 111 2.24 5.62 18.95
N ASN A 112 2.18 6.04 17.69
CA ASN A 112 1.76 7.37 17.27
C ASN A 112 0.94 7.28 15.98
N ASN A 113 0.04 8.24 15.75
CA ASN A 113 -0.81 8.35 14.54
C ASN A 113 -0.02 8.48 13.22
N VAL A 114 1.31 8.59 13.28
CA VAL A 114 2.23 8.57 12.13
C VAL A 114 2.17 7.23 11.36
N GLY A 115 1.89 6.12 12.05
CA GLY A 115 1.81 4.80 11.42
C GLY A 115 0.68 4.69 10.38
N ILE A 116 -0.50 5.25 10.68
CA ILE A 116 -1.67 5.22 9.78
C ILE A 116 -1.40 6.02 8.50
N GLY A 117 -0.81 7.21 8.62
CA GLY A 117 -0.42 8.02 7.47
C GLY A 117 0.59 7.32 6.56
N THR A 118 1.46 6.48 7.14
CA THR A 118 2.42 5.66 6.37
C THR A 118 1.70 4.54 5.60
N ILE A 119 0.70 3.89 6.18
CA ILE A 119 -0.10 2.84 5.52
C ILE A 119 -0.84 3.43 4.31
N VAL A 120 -1.60 4.51 4.53
CA VAL A 120 -2.40 5.16 3.47
C VAL A 120 -1.50 5.74 2.39
N GLY A 121 -0.38 6.36 2.78
CA GLY A 121 0.61 6.91 1.87
C GLY A 121 1.25 5.83 1.00
N SER A 122 1.64 4.70 1.59
CA SER A 122 2.24 3.57 0.85
C SER A 122 1.25 2.95 -0.15
N ALA A 123 -0.01 2.74 0.25
CA ALA A 123 -1.04 2.20 -0.64
C ALA A 123 -1.33 3.15 -1.82
N THR A 124 -1.43 4.46 -1.54
CA THR A 124 -1.66 5.47 -2.57
C THR A 124 -0.45 5.59 -3.51
N PHE A 125 0.76 5.55 -2.95
CA PHE A 125 2.00 5.56 -3.73
C PHE A 125 2.11 4.33 -4.63
N ASN A 126 1.78 3.14 -4.13
CA ASN A 126 1.82 1.90 -4.90
C ASN A 126 0.88 2.01 -6.11
N ILE A 127 -0.39 2.39 -5.91
CA ILE A 127 -1.36 2.52 -7.01
C ILE A 127 -0.95 3.62 -7.99
N LEU A 128 -0.52 4.80 -7.53
CA LEU A 128 -0.20 5.90 -8.44
C LEU A 128 1.13 5.66 -9.17
N CYS A 129 2.21 5.40 -8.43
CA CYS A 129 3.55 5.32 -9.01
C CYS A 129 3.79 3.99 -9.73
N VAL A 130 3.40 2.85 -9.14
CA VAL A 130 3.62 1.54 -9.79
C VAL A 130 2.77 1.45 -11.05
N LEU A 131 1.49 1.82 -11.03
CA LEU A 131 0.67 1.80 -12.25
C LEU A 131 1.18 2.80 -13.30
N ALA A 132 1.63 4.00 -12.89
CA ALA A 132 2.24 4.95 -13.83
C ALA A 132 3.48 4.38 -14.52
N PHE A 133 4.38 3.74 -13.77
CA PHE A 133 5.56 3.12 -14.38
C PHE A 133 5.21 1.90 -15.22
N CYS A 134 4.33 1.01 -14.74
CA CYS A 134 3.87 -0.15 -15.51
C CYS A 134 3.22 0.26 -16.83
N THR A 135 2.38 1.30 -16.83
CA THR A 135 1.74 1.79 -18.06
C THR A 135 2.71 2.51 -18.99
N PHE A 136 3.69 3.25 -18.44
CA PHE A 136 4.70 3.95 -19.23
C PHE A 136 5.72 3.01 -19.89
N PHE A 137 6.12 1.94 -19.19
CA PHE A 137 7.09 0.96 -19.70
C PHE A 137 6.45 -0.23 -20.42
N SER A 138 5.11 -0.38 -20.39
CA SER A 138 4.43 -1.43 -21.15
C SER A 138 4.50 -1.16 -22.64
N LEU A 139 5.16 -2.06 -23.37
CA LEU A 139 5.24 -2.03 -24.84
C LEU A 139 3.97 -2.57 -25.51
N GLU A 140 3.11 -3.24 -24.75
CA GLU A 140 1.88 -3.88 -25.24
C GLU A 140 0.62 -3.17 -24.74
N THR A 141 -0.47 -3.31 -25.50
CA THR A 141 -1.79 -2.79 -25.11
C THR A 141 -2.39 -3.64 -23.98
N LEU A 142 -2.48 -3.06 -22.79
CA LEU A 142 -3.15 -3.66 -21.63
C LEU A 142 -4.68 -3.67 -21.85
N LYS A 143 -5.24 -4.82 -22.19
CA LYS A 143 -6.70 -4.99 -22.31
C LYS A 143 -7.33 -5.13 -20.93
N ILE A 144 -7.83 -4.03 -20.38
CA ILE A 144 -8.53 -4.03 -19.09
C ILE A 144 -10.02 -4.27 -19.33
N THR A 145 -10.59 -5.22 -18.58
CA THR A 145 -12.02 -5.46 -18.54
C THR A 145 -12.69 -4.41 -17.63
N TRP A 146 -13.69 -3.71 -18.16
CA TRP A 146 -14.37 -2.63 -17.44
C TRP A 146 -15.08 -3.09 -16.16
N TRP A 147 -15.58 -4.34 -16.14
CA TRP A 147 -16.38 -4.86 -15.05
C TRP A 147 -15.58 -5.07 -13.74
N PRO A 148 -14.48 -5.86 -13.74
CA PRO A 148 -13.61 -5.97 -12.58
C PRO A 148 -13.02 -4.62 -12.13
N MET A 149 -12.65 -3.76 -13.09
CA MET A 149 -12.08 -2.46 -12.81
C MET A 149 -13.04 -1.57 -11.99
N LEU A 150 -14.31 -1.50 -12.39
CA LEU A 150 -15.30 -0.68 -11.68
C LEU A 150 -15.57 -1.22 -10.27
N ARG A 151 -15.65 -2.55 -10.12
CA ARG A 151 -15.78 -3.20 -8.80
C ARG A 151 -14.61 -2.82 -7.90
N ASP A 152 -13.38 -2.98 -8.38
CA ASP A 152 -12.18 -2.72 -7.58
C ASP A 152 -12.09 -1.24 -7.18
N ILE A 153 -12.36 -0.32 -8.10
CA ILE A 153 -12.40 1.13 -7.82
C ILE A 153 -13.51 1.44 -6.79
N PHE A 154 -14.71 0.86 -6.93
CA PHE A 154 -15.82 1.12 -6.02
C PHE A 154 -15.49 0.70 -4.58
N PHE A 155 -15.00 -0.53 -4.38
CA PHE A 155 -14.62 -1.01 -3.05
C PHE A 155 -13.44 -0.23 -2.48
N TYR A 156 -12.47 0.14 -3.31
CA TYR A 156 -11.32 0.94 -2.89
C TYR A 156 -11.73 2.34 -2.44
N MET A 157 -12.59 3.03 -3.22
CA MET A 157 -13.12 4.35 -2.86
C MET A 157 -13.99 4.28 -1.60
N LEU A 158 -14.82 3.25 -1.44
CA LEU A 158 -15.61 3.03 -0.23
C LEU A 158 -14.72 2.82 1.00
N ALA A 159 -13.69 1.99 0.88
CA ALA A 159 -12.74 1.74 1.97
C ALA A 159 -11.97 3.00 2.36
N LEU A 160 -11.46 3.77 1.38
CA LEU A 160 -10.80 5.05 1.65
C LEU A 160 -11.75 6.07 2.27
N PHE A 161 -12.99 6.16 1.78
CA PHE A 161 -13.98 7.08 2.33
C PHE A 161 -14.29 6.77 3.79
N LEU A 162 -14.55 5.50 4.12
CA LEU A 162 -14.81 5.08 5.50
C LEU A 162 -13.58 5.27 6.40
N LEU A 163 -12.39 4.98 5.88
CA LEU A 163 -11.15 5.22 6.61
C LEU A 163 -10.98 6.71 6.93
N VAL A 164 -11.24 7.60 5.98
CA VAL A 164 -11.19 9.05 6.20
C VAL A 164 -12.23 9.48 7.23
N LEU A 165 -13.45 8.93 7.19
CA LEU A 165 -14.49 9.23 8.18
C LEU A 165 -14.07 8.83 9.60
N PHE A 166 -13.57 7.60 9.79
CA PHE A 166 -13.09 7.14 11.10
C PHE A 166 -11.86 7.90 11.59
N PHE A 167 -11.07 8.44 10.67
CA PHE A 167 -9.89 9.23 11.02
C PHE A 167 -10.24 10.68 11.41
N LEU A 168 -11.46 11.17 11.16
CA LEU A 168 -11.86 12.54 11.55
C LEU A 168 -11.82 12.76 13.06
N ASP A 169 -12.08 11.72 13.84
CA ASP A 169 -12.11 11.77 15.30
C ASP A 169 -10.72 11.54 15.93
N GLU A 170 -9.66 11.41 15.11
CA GLU A 170 -8.26 11.17 15.49
C GLU A 170 -7.99 9.91 16.36
N GLU A 171 -9.03 9.14 16.69
CA GLU A 171 -9.00 7.90 17.45
C GLU A 171 -9.74 6.78 16.71
N ILE A 172 -9.04 5.70 16.34
CA ILE A 172 -9.67 4.55 15.67
C ILE A 172 -10.16 3.57 16.74
N GLN A 173 -11.48 3.36 16.79
CA GLN A 173 -12.09 2.39 17.68
C GLN A 173 -12.04 0.97 17.07
N TRP A 174 -11.93 -0.04 17.94
CA TRP A 174 -11.97 -1.48 17.62
C TRP A 174 -13.08 -1.86 16.63
N HIS A 175 -14.28 -1.31 16.78
CA HIS A 175 -15.42 -1.63 15.92
C HIS A 175 -15.29 -1.02 14.52
N GLU A 176 -14.65 0.13 14.39
CA GLU A 176 -14.33 0.77 13.10
C GLU A 176 -13.27 -0.04 12.36
N ALA A 177 -12.24 -0.50 13.08
CA ALA A 177 -11.23 -1.41 12.55
C ALA A 177 -11.84 -2.75 12.07
N ILE A 178 -12.74 -3.33 12.86
CA ILE A 178 -13.49 -4.54 12.48
C ILE A 178 -14.38 -4.27 11.26
N SER A 179 -15.03 -3.11 11.17
CA SER A 179 -15.84 -2.72 10.02
C SER A 179 -15.02 -2.67 8.72
N LEU A 180 -13.85 -2.03 8.76
CA LEU A 180 -12.91 -2.02 7.63
C LEU A 180 -12.43 -3.43 7.25
N PHE A 181 -12.19 -4.28 8.25
CA PHE A 181 -11.83 -5.68 8.02
C PHE A 181 -12.98 -6.47 7.37
N ILE A 182 -14.23 -6.28 7.81
CA ILE A 182 -15.42 -6.91 7.23
C ILE A 182 -15.56 -6.51 5.76
N ILE A 183 -15.36 -5.23 5.42
CA ILE A 183 -15.41 -4.75 4.03
C ILE A 183 -14.33 -5.42 3.19
N TYR A 184 -13.13 -5.61 3.72
CA TYR A 184 -12.08 -6.35 3.03
C TYR A 184 -12.47 -7.82 2.76
N ILE A 185 -13.10 -8.50 3.73
CA ILE A 185 -13.61 -9.86 3.53
C ILE A 185 -14.74 -9.89 2.49
N ILE A 186 -15.67 -8.94 2.54
CA ILE A 186 -16.75 -8.79 1.55
C ILE A 186 -16.16 -8.58 0.15
N TYR A 187 -15.14 -7.73 0.03
CA TYR A 187 -14.41 -7.52 -1.22
C TYR A 187 -13.79 -8.84 -1.73
N GLY A 188 -13.09 -9.59 -0.88
CA GLY A 188 -12.51 -10.88 -1.25
C GLY A 188 -13.56 -11.91 -1.69
N ILE A 189 -14.73 -11.91 -1.06
CA ILE A 189 -15.87 -12.75 -1.48
C ILE A 189 -16.41 -12.30 -2.83
N ALA A 190 -16.65 -11.00 -3.02
CA ALA A 190 -17.11 -10.43 -4.30
C ALA A 190 -16.11 -10.68 -5.43
N MET A 191 -14.81 -10.67 -5.13
CA MET A 191 -13.71 -11.04 -6.03
C MET A 191 -13.80 -12.50 -6.46
N SER A 192 -14.08 -13.41 -5.52
CA SER A 192 -14.22 -14.85 -5.80
C SER A 192 -15.45 -15.16 -6.68
N TYR A 193 -16.57 -14.46 -6.46
CA TYR A 193 -17.80 -14.62 -7.25
C TYR A 193 -17.85 -13.75 -8.52
N ASN A 194 -16.71 -13.23 -9.00
CA ASN A 194 -16.67 -12.27 -10.10
C ASN A 194 -17.44 -12.70 -11.36
N GLU A 195 -17.34 -13.97 -11.79
CA GLU A 195 -18.06 -14.45 -12.98
C GLU A 195 -19.57 -14.49 -12.80
N GLN A 196 -20.04 -14.80 -11.59
CA GLN A 196 -21.47 -14.84 -11.29
C GLN A 196 -22.03 -13.42 -11.20
N LEU A 197 -21.27 -12.49 -10.63
CA LEU A 197 -21.59 -11.07 -10.58
C LEU A 197 -21.61 -10.46 -11.99
N GLU A 198 -20.66 -10.82 -12.85
CA GLU A 198 -20.64 -10.37 -14.25
C GLU A 198 -21.88 -10.84 -15.03
N LYS A 199 -22.29 -12.10 -14.84
CA LYS A 199 -23.51 -12.64 -15.47
C LYS A 199 -24.76 -11.91 -14.98
N ASN A 200 -24.90 -11.74 -13.66
CA ASN A 200 -26.07 -11.07 -13.08
C ASN A 200 -26.15 -9.59 -13.49
N PHE A 201 -25.01 -8.90 -13.54
CA PHE A 201 -25.00 -7.50 -13.98
C PHE A 201 -25.28 -7.35 -15.47
N LYS A 202 -24.76 -8.25 -16.32
CA LYS A 202 -25.11 -8.24 -17.75
C LYS A 202 -26.62 -8.42 -17.94
N ILE A 203 -27.28 -9.27 -17.15
CA ILE A 203 -28.73 -9.45 -17.18
C ILE A 203 -29.47 -8.16 -16.77
N ILE A 204 -29.07 -7.54 -15.66
CA ILE A 204 -29.65 -6.27 -15.17
C ILE A 204 -29.42 -5.13 -16.17
N LEU A 205 -28.23 -5.04 -16.76
CA LEU A 205 -27.91 -4.03 -17.77
C LEU A 205 -28.75 -4.23 -19.05
N TYR A 206 -29.02 -5.48 -19.43
CA TYR A 206 -29.88 -5.80 -20.57
C TYR A 206 -31.33 -5.39 -20.30
N GLU A 207 -31.84 -5.65 -19.10
CA GLU A 207 -33.17 -5.18 -18.64
C GLU A 207 -33.26 -3.65 -18.67
N ILE A 208 -32.29 -2.94 -18.09
CA ILE A 208 -32.28 -1.46 -18.07
C ILE A 208 -32.16 -0.89 -19.48
N THR A 209 -31.30 -1.48 -20.33
CA THR A 209 -31.12 -1.04 -21.72
C THR A 209 -32.40 -1.26 -22.54
N GLN A 210 -33.11 -2.37 -22.34
CA GLN A 210 -34.42 -2.60 -22.96
C GLN A 210 -35.47 -1.59 -22.49
N VAL A 211 -35.49 -1.23 -21.20
CA VAL A 211 -36.41 -0.22 -20.65
C VAL A 211 -36.10 1.18 -21.19
N VAL A 212 -34.83 1.54 -21.35
CA VAL A 212 -34.41 2.85 -21.87
C VAL A 212 -34.61 2.98 -23.39
N ILE A 213 -34.50 1.89 -24.16
CA ILE A 213 -34.78 1.90 -25.61
C ILE A 213 -36.29 1.97 -25.91
N PHE A 214 -37.13 1.61 -24.94
CA PHE A 214 -38.60 1.64 -25.06
C PHE A 214 -39.23 2.97 -24.60
N PHE A 215 -38.41 3.95 -24.19
CA PHE A 215 -38.81 5.33 -23.83
C PHE A 215 -38.18 6.32 -24.82
#